data_AF-A0A212JJR4-F1
#
_entry.id   AF-A0A212JJR4-F1
#
_cell.length_a   1.000
_cell.length_b   1.000
_cell.length_c   1.000
_cell.angle_alpha   90.00
_cell.angle_beta   90.00
_cell.angle_gamma   90.00
#
_symmetry.space_group_name_H-M   'P 1'
#
loop_
_entity.id
_entity.type
_entity.pdbx_description
1 polymer ?
#
loop_
_entity_poly.entity_id
_entity_poly.type
_entity_poly.pdbx_seq_one_letter_code
_entity_poly.pdbx_strand_id
1 'polypeptide(L)'
;MDAILSAPQAIMDQLTAFLSTYPVVAAWYTTIARFVFPVLALLILVRSIRSLLTVPHLPEVWGYLSLPNGAEEPLTHWENTVGRAGACDVTLNYPTVSRQHAALMRGEDDTWTVYDLESKGGVTVNGDEVEGSASIDYGDVLGLGGVETVLLSVSAEEKEDRRKRRRASRPVSPWLGLIFLTIFQLATAVQLVIAAGEGATAAIPTTFLCLIAVMWAYFLFMRSIRRVGFEMETIAFFLSTLSLAVTASSAPKSLFKQFATVLLGLVLFVVLCVILRDLDRVKKLRWLAAAGAIGLLLITVLLGRSLSGARNWIIIGSLSFQPSELAKVCYIFAGAATLERLFRKRNIWLFIALTGACMGTLALMSDFGTAAIFFITFLVIAYLRSGDWATLAGITAAGVAAAAVIALSKPYILRRFSAWGHVWSDPSNLGFQQVRAMSAAASGGLIGVGAGEGWLHRIGAADTDLVFGMLCEEWGLIIGVLAVICIVTLAVFAVRSGKAGRSSYYLIAACGAGALLVFQTCLNVFGAVDILPLTGVTFPFVSNGGSAMLGSWGLLAFLKATDTRQNASFAIRLPSKRRERAEELARRTEMESAEEEASDEED
;
A
#
# COMPACT_ATOMS: atom_id res chain seq x y z
N MET A 1 -21.43 -27.52 6.51
CA MET A 1 -20.41 -27.44 5.45
C MET A 1 -20.50 -28.68 4.56
N ASP A 2 -20.52 -29.87 5.16
CA ASP A 2 -20.65 -31.15 4.43
C ASP A 2 -21.96 -31.28 3.61
N ALA A 3 -23.09 -30.74 4.11
CA ALA A 3 -24.35 -30.74 3.35
C ALA A 3 -24.41 -29.73 2.18
N ILE A 4 -23.56 -28.69 2.18
CA ILE A 4 -23.49 -27.69 1.10
C ILE A 4 -22.53 -28.16 -0.01
N LEU A 5 -21.55 -28.99 0.34
CA LEU A 5 -20.53 -29.49 -0.57
C LEU A 5 -20.89 -30.85 -1.21
N SER A 6 -21.94 -31.54 -0.75
CA SER A 6 -22.31 -32.87 -1.25
C SER A 6 -22.70 -32.89 -2.73
N ALA A 7 -23.53 -31.95 -3.18
CA ALA A 7 -23.91 -31.85 -4.59
C ALA A 7 -22.76 -31.38 -5.51
N PRO A 8 -21.96 -30.36 -5.13
CA PRO A 8 -20.72 -30.02 -5.85
C PRO A 8 -19.72 -31.18 -5.91
N GLN A 9 -19.59 -31.98 -4.85
CA GLN A 9 -18.68 -33.11 -4.82
C GLN A 9 -19.12 -34.22 -5.79
N ALA A 10 -20.42 -34.50 -5.92
CA ALA A 10 -20.90 -35.46 -6.92
C ALA A 10 -20.58 -35.06 -8.37
N ILE A 11 -20.66 -33.77 -8.68
CA ILE A 11 -20.24 -33.23 -10.00
C ILE A 11 -18.71 -33.35 -10.16
N MET A 12 -17.96 -33.10 -9.09
CA MET A 12 -16.51 -33.25 -9.08
C MET A 12 -16.09 -34.70 -9.33
N ASP A 13 -16.75 -35.66 -8.70
CA ASP A 13 -16.44 -37.08 -8.84
C ASP A 13 -16.71 -37.57 -10.28
N GLN A 14 -17.75 -37.04 -10.94
CA GLN A 14 -17.99 -37.29 -12.37
C GLN A 14 -16.91 -36.68 -13.26
N LEU A 15 -16.48 -35.46 -12.93
CA LEU A 15 -15.47 -34.74 -13.71
C LEU A 15 -14.08 -35.37 -13.56
N THR A 16 -13.70 -35.81 -12.36
CA THR A 16 -12.44 -36.54 -12.12
C THR A 16 -12.47 -37.91 -12.80
N ALA A 17 -13.60 -38.63 -12.76
CA ALA A 17 -13.77 -39.88 -13.50
C ALA A 17 -13.67 -39.69 -15.02
N PHE A 18 -14.18 -38.59 -15.56
CA PHE A 18 -13.99 -38.24 -16.98
C PHE A 18 -12.51 -37.96 -17.30
N LEU A 19 -11.83 -37.17 -16.46
CA LEU A 19 -10.42 -36.83 -16.66
C LEU A 19 -9.50 -38.06 -16.54
N SER A 20 -9.81 -38.99 -15.64
CA SER A 20 -9.08 -40.26 -15.53
C SER A 20 -9.28 -41.16 -16.74
N THR A 21 -10.46 -41.11 -17.37
CA THR A 21 -10.76 -41.84 -18.61
C THR A 21 -10.03 -41.27 -19.82
N TYR A 22 -9.80 -39.94 -19.84
CA TYR A 22 -9.16 -39.24 -20.96
C TYR A 22 -7.94 -38.41 -20.52
N PRO A 23 -6.82 -39.06 -20.10
CA PRO A 23 -5.65 -38.37 -19.56
C PRO A 23 -4.98 -37.43 -20.59
N VAL A 24 -5.14 -37.73 -21.87
CA VAL A 24 -4.64 -36.88 -22.97
C VAL A 24 -5.29 -35.50 -22.95
N VAL A 25 -6.58 -35.39 -22.59
CA VAL A 25 -7.29 -34.11 -22.51
C VAL A 25 -6.72 -33.23 -21.40
N ALA A 26 -6.44 -33.82 -20.24
CA ALA A 26 -5.78 -33.12 -19.13
C ALA A 26 -4.39 -32.60 -19.53
N ALA A 27 -3.58 -33.42 -20.20
CA ALA A 27 -2.25 -33.02 -20.67
C ALA A 27 -2.29 -31.88 -21.69
N TRP A 28 -3.23 -31.92 -22.66
CA TRP A 28 -3.44 -30.84 -23.61
C TRP A 28 -3.88 -29.56 -22.92
N TYR A 29 -4.83 -29.64 -21.98
CA TYR A 29 -5.26 -28.49 -21.21
C TYR A 29 -4.11 -27.84 -20.46
N THR A 30 -3.36 -28.62 -19.65
CA THR A 30 -2.21 -28.11 -18.89
C THR A 30 -1.18 -27.46 -19.81
N THR A 31 -0.88 -28.09 -20.96
CA THR A 31 0.06 -27.53 -21.94
C THR A 31 -0.41 -26.18 -22.47
N ILE A 32 -1.66 -26.06 -22.87
CA ILE A 32 -2.24 -24.79 -23.35
C ILE A 32 -2.27 -23.75 -22.23
N ALA A 33 -2.70 -24.14 -21.04
CA ALA A 33 -2.86 -23.26 -19.89
C ALA A 33 -1.53 -22.60 -19.50
N ARG A 34 -0.41 -23.33 -19.55
CA ARG A 34 0.95 -22.80 -19.31
C ARG A 34 1.33 -21.62 -20.22
N PHE A 35 0.82 -21.59 -21.45
CA PHE A 35 1.04 -20.44 -22.35
C PHE A 35 -0.02 -19.35 -22.19
N VAL A 36 -1.26 -19.72 -21.88
CA VAL A 36 -2.38 -18.77 -21.72
C VAL A 36 -2.26 -17.95 -20.43
N PHE A 37 -1.85 -18.56 -19.32
CA PHE A 37 -1.77 -17.88 -18.02
C PHE A 37 -0.82 -16.67 -18.03
N PRO A 38 0.43 -16.76 -18.54
CA PRO A 38 1.30 -15.59 -18.63
C PRO A 38 0.73 -14.46 -19.50
N VAL A 39 0.05 -14.80 -20.60
CA VAL A 39 -0.59 -13.81 -21.48
C VAL A 39 -1.75 -13.12 -20.77
N LEU A 40 -2.65 -13.87 -20.12
CA LEU A 40 -3.75 -13.30 -19.34
C LEU A 40 -3.23 -12.42 -18.20
N ALA A 41 -2.23 -12.89 -17.44
CA ALA A 41 -1.59 -12.12 -16.38
C ALA A 41 -1.02 -10.80 -16.94
N LEU A 42 -0.30 -10.85 -18.06
CA LEU A 42 0.24 -9.67 -18.71
C LEU A 42 -0.86 -8.69 -19.14
N LEU A 43 -1.96 -9.16 -19.73
CA LEU A 43 -3.10 -8.31 -20.14
C LEU A 43 -3.77 -7.61 -18.95
N ILE A 44 -4.00 -8.34 -17.85
CA ILE A 44 -4.55 -7.80 -16.60
C ILE A 44 -3.63 -6.69 -16.05
N LEU A 45 -2.34 -6.96 -16.02
CA LEU A 45 -1.35 -6.06 -15.42
C LEU A 45 -1.03 -4.86 -16.29
N VAL A 46 -0.78 -5.01 -17.60
CA VAL A 46 -0.53 -3.89 -18.51
C VAL A 46 -1.67 -2.87 -18.45
N ARG A 47 -2.93 -3.33 -18.40
CA ARG A 47 -4.09 -2.44 -18.28
C ARG A 47 -4.11 -1.70 -16.94
N SER A 48 -3.88 -2.41 -15.83
CA SER A 48 -3.88 -1.85 -14.48
C SER A 48 -2.71 -0.86 -14.28
N ILE A 49 -1.50 -1.26 -14.67
CA ILE A 49 -0.26 -0.47 -14.59
C ILE A 49 -0.37 0.78 -15.46
N ARG A 50 -0.80 0.65 -16.73
CA ARG A 50 -0.97 1.81 -17.61
C ARG A 50 -1.96 2.82 -17.01
N SER A 51 -3.09 2.37 -16.49
CA SER A 51 -4.06 3.26 -15.85
C SER A 51 -3.49 3.98 -14.62
N LEU A 52 -2.67 3.30 -13.81
CA LEU A 52 -2.02 3.89 -12.64
C LEU A 52 -0.89 4.87 -13.02
N LEU A 53 -0.15 4.62 -14.10
CA LEU A 53 1.04 5.40 -14.46
C LEU A 53 0.80 6.52 -15.48
N THR A 54 -0.22 6.42 -16.34
CA THR A 54 -0.43 7.38 -17.45
C THR A 54 -1.08 8.69 -17.00
N VAL A 55 -1.77 8.73 -15.85
CA VAL A 55 -2.48 9.95 -15.42
C VAL A 55 -1.48 11.02 -14.97
N PRO A 56 -1.50 12.24 -15.55
CA PRO A 56 -0.64 13.33 -15.11
C PRO A 56 -1.07 13.81 -13.71
N HIS A 57 -0.14 13.74 -12.76
CA HIS A 57 -0.27 14.37 -11.44
C HIS A 57 0.33 15.78 -11.54
N LEU A 58 -0.45 16.74 -12.02
CA LEU A 58 -0.08 18.15 -12.01
C LEU A 58 -0.33 18.71 -10.60
N PRO A 59 0.58 19.53 -10.05
CA PRO A 59 0.34 20.23 -8.79
C PRO A 59 -0.92 21.10 -8.92
N GLU A 60 -1.82 20.99 -7.95
CA GLU A 60 -3.04 21.80 -7.92
C GLU A 60 -2.74 23.11 -7.21
N VAL A 61 -2.92 24.25 -7.88
CA VAL A 61 -2.92 25.56 -7.23
C VAL A 61 -4.25 25.73 -6.49
N TRP A 62 -4.21 26.00 -5.20
CA TRP A 62 -5.37 26.20 -4.34
C TRP A 62 -5.65 27.66 -4.01
N GLY A 63 -4.65 28.51 -4.15
CA GLY A 63 -4.73 29.96 -4.00
C GLY A 63 -3.39 30.56 -4.41
N TYR A 64 -3.30 31.88 -4.37
CA TYR A 64 -2.07 32.60 -4.60
C TYR A 64 -1.74 33.44 -3.38
N LEU A 65 -0.45 33.57 -3.09
CA LEU A 65 0.05 34.57 -2.17
C LEU A 65 0.61 35.73 -2.99
N SER A 66 -0.11 36.85 -3.01
CA SER A 66 0.35 38.06 -3.66
C SER A 66 1.42 38.73 -2.82
N LEU A 67 2.56 39.01 -3.43
CA LEU A 67 3.72 39.63 -2.82
C LEU A 67 3.69 41.17 -2.99
N PRO A 68 4.44 41.94 -2.17
CA PRO A 68 4.49 43.40 -2.30
C PRO A 68 5.00 43.90 -3.66
N ASN A 69 5.77 43.07 -4.37
CA ASN A 69 6.28 43.38 -5.70
C ASN A 69 5.27 43.07 -6.84
N GLY A 70 4.04 42.66 -6.49
CA GLY A 70 2.99 42.27 -7.43
C GLY A 70 3.15 40.87 -8.03
N ALA A 71 4.15 40.09 -7.62
CA ALA A 71 4.27 38.71 -8.03
C ALA A 71 3.31 37.82 -7.22
N GLU A 72 2.73 36.82 -7.88
CA GLU A 72 1.82 35.87 -7.25
C GLU A 72 2.48 34.49 -7.15
N GLU A 73 2.63 33.99 -5.93
CA GLU A 73 3.21 32.68 -5.67
C GLU A 73 2.10 31.64 -5.46
N PRO A 74 2.08 30.54 -6.24
CA PRO A 74 1.00 29.57 -6.17
C PRO A 74 1.10 28.68 -4.92
N LEU A 75 0.00 28.57 -4.19
CA LEU A 75 -0.16 27.65 -3.07
C LEU A 75 -0.57 26.28 -3.59
N THR A 76 0.42 25.39 -3.74
CA THR A 76 0.24 24.07 -4.38
C THR A 76 0.23 22.89 -3.40
N HIS A 77 0.45 23.16 -2.12
CA HIS A 77 0.43 22.18 -1.02
C HIS A 77 -0.73 22.47 -0.05
N TRP A 78 -1.28 21.43 0.59
CA TRP A 78 -2.35 21.61 1.58
C TRP A 78 -1.83 22.29 2.85
N GLU A 79 -0.54 22.16 3.05
CA GLU A 79 0.29 22.87 4.00
C GLU A 79 1.41 23.49 3.18
N ASN A 80 1.45 24.81 3.07
CA ASN A 80 2.51 25.55 2.39
C ASN A 80 3.39 26.20 3.45
N THR A 81 4.66 25.89 3.43
CA THR A 81 5.67 26.55 4.22
C THR A 81 6.12 27.83 3.54
N VAL A 82 6.15 28.92 4.29
CA VAL A 82 6.54 30.25 3.81
C VAL A 82 7.77 30.71 4.56
N GLY A 83 8.81 31.14 3.84
CA GLY A 83 10.04 31.60 4.48
C GLY A 83 11.15 31.93 3.49
N ARG A 84 12.30 32.33 4.02
CA ARG A 84 13.45 32.75 3.21
C ARG A 84 14.28 31.59 2.64
N ALA A 85 14.20 30.40 3.23
CA ALA A 85 14.96 29.25 2.72
C ALA A 85 14.30 28.71 1.45
N GLY A 86 15.10 28.38 0.42
CA GLY A 86 14.61 27.76 -0.82
C GLY A 86 14.04 26.34 -0.68
N ALA A 87 13.94 25.81 0.54
CA ALA A 87 13.20 24.59 0.84
C ALA A 87 11.73 24.85 1.23
N CYS A 88 11.34 26.13 1.36
CA CYS A 88 9.95 26.52 1.60
C CYS A 88 9.14 26.44 0.31
N ASP A 89 7.86 26.11 0.43
CA ASP A 89 6.93 26.06 -0.71
C ASP A 89 6.77 27.45 -1.36
N VAL A 90 6.71 28.50 -0.54
CA VAL A 90 6.76 29.90 -0.96
C VAL A 90 8.01 30.56 -0.41
N THR A 91 8.92 30.96 -1.31
CA THR A 91 10.20 31.56 -0.93
C THR A 91 10.13 33.08 -0.91
N LEU A 92 10.23 33.66 0.27
CA LEU A 92 10.24 35.11 0.49
C LEU A 92 11.66 35.57 0.80
N ASN A 93 12.36 36.09 -0.20
CA ASN A 93 13.77 36.48 -0.06
C ASN A 93 13.96 37.86 0.59
N TYR A 94 13.40 38.06 1.78
CA TYR A 94 13.51 39.29 2.57
C TYR A 94 14.32 39.05 3.85
N PRO A 95 15.25 39.95 4.25
CA PRO A 95 16.10 39.74 5.43
C PRO A 95 15.34 39.60 6.76
N THR A 96 14.19 40.25 6.87
CA THR A 96 13.30 40.19 8.05
C THR A 96 12.53 38.88 8.15
N VAL A 97 12.46 38.11 7.05
CA VAL A 97 11.78 36.82 7.01
C VAL A 97 12.73 35.71 7.47
N SER A 98 12.29 34.98 8.50
CA SER A 98 12.95 33.76 8.99
C SER A 98 13.10 32.70 7.89
N ARG A 99 14.08 31.80 8.03
CA ARG A 99 14.34 30.73 7.04
C ARG A 99 13.09 29.86 6.81
N GLN A 100 12.38 29.53 7.88
CA GLN A 100 11.01 29.04 7.90
C GLN A 100 10.26 30.02 8.80
N HIS A 101 9.22 30.69 8.28
CA HIS A 101 8.57 31.80 8.96
C HIS A 101 7.15 31.45 9.39
N ALA A 102 6.32 31.02 8.45
CA ALA A 102 4.93 30.65 8.69
C ALA A 102 4.56 29.38 7.93
N ALA A 103 3.50 28.71 8.36
CA ALA A 103 2.81 27.70 7.55
C ALA A 103 1.36 28.09 7.30
N LEU A 104 0.94 27.99 6.05
CA LEU A 104 -0.44 28.15 5.61
C LEU A 104 -1.05 26.77 5.43
N MET A 105 -2.01 26.43 6.28
CA MET A 105 -2.74 25.17 6.19
C MET A 105 -4.15 25.41 5.68
N ARG A 106 -4.56 24.64 4.68
CA ARG A 106 -5.94 24.62 4.21
C ARG A 106 -6.76 23.61 5.04
N GLY A 107 -8.02 23.92 5.31
CA GLY A 107 -9.00 23.03 5.90
C GLY A 107 -9.80 22.27 4.84
N GLU A 108 -10.51 21.21 5.22
CA GLU A 108 -11.40 20.50 4.28
C GLU A 108 -12.57 21.38 3.77
N ASP A 109 -12.91 22.43 4.51
CA ASP A 109 -13.99 23.38 4.21
C ASP A 109 -13.52 24.65 3.47
N ASP A 110 -12.32 24.63 2.86
CA ASP A 110 -11.72 25.77 2.15
C ASP A 110 -11.32 26.96 3.03
N THR A 111 -11.39 26.80 4.36
CA THR A 111 -10.84 27.72 5.34
C THR A 111 -9.33 27.63 5.37
N TRP A 112 -8.62 28.73 5.52
CA TRP A 112 -7.17 28.72 5.70
C TRP A 112 -6.80 29.05 7.14
N THR A 113 -5.66 28.53 7.59
CA THR A 113 -5.13 28.82 8.92
C THR A 113 -3.64 29.08 8.78
N VAL A 114 -3.18 30.23 9.25
CA VAL A 114 -1.77 30.53 9.37
C VAL A 114 -1.24 30.11 10.73
N TYR A 115 -0.01 29.65 10.73
CA TYR A 115 0.72 29.21 11.90
C TYR A 115 2.09 29.89 11.95
N ASP A 116 2.43 30.53 13.06
CA ASP A 116 3.76 31.14 13.26
C ASP A 116 4.79 30.10 13.71
N LEU A 117 5.93 30.01 13.03
CA LEU A 117 6.93 28.96 13.24
C LEU A 117 8.03 29.35 14.19
N GLU A 118 7.63 29.97 15.32
CA GLU A 118 8.56 30.62 16.24
C GLU A 118 9.46 31.61 15.48
N SER A 119 8.85 32.37 14.55
CA SER A 119 9.59 33.28 13.70
C SER A 119 10.15 34.44 14.51
N LYS A 120 11.30 34.97 14.08
CA LYS A 120 11.91 36.14 14.75
C LYS A 120 11.14 37.44 14.52
N GLY A 121 10.34 37.50 13.46
CA GLY A 121 9.66 38.71 13.00
C GLY A 121 8.17 38.75 13.33
N GLY A 122 7.62 37.66 13.88
CA GLY A 122 6.18 37.52 14.12
C GLY A 122 5.36 37.37 12.85
N VAL A 123 4.14 36.85 13.02
CA VAL A 123 3.12 36.76 11.97
C VAL A 123 1.93 37.63 12.38
N THR A 124 1.43 38.43 11.44
CA THR A 124 0.20 39.20 11.63
C THR A 124 -0.86 38.84 10.59
N VAL A 125 -2.13 38.94 10.97
CA VAL A 125 -3.28 38.81 10.07
C VAL A 125 -4.10 40.08 10.20
N ASN A 126 -4.28 40.81 9.10
CA ASN A 126 -4.97 42.10 9.06
C ASN A 126 -4.44 43.12 10.10
N GLY A 127 -3.15 43.02 10.44
CA GLY A 127 -2.49 43.86 11.45
C GLY A 127 -2.46 43.30 12.86
N ASP A 128 -3.26 42.28 13.18
CA ASP A 128 -3.30 41.65 14.51
C ASP A 128 -2.22 40.56 14.63
N GLU A 129 -1.47 40.55 15.73
CA GLU A 129 -0.45 39.52 15.99
C GLU A 129 -1.07 38.14 16.25
N VAL A 130 -0.47 37.11 15.65
CA VAL A 130 -0.93 35.72 15.76
C VAL A 130 -0.18 34.99 16.87
N GLU A 131 -0.86 34.70 17.99
CA GLU A 131 -0.34 33.82 19.02
C GLU A 131 -0.53 32.34 18.63
N GLY A 132 0.45 31.79 17.90
CA GLY A 132 0.50 30.39 17.50
C GLY A 132 -0.24 30.08 16.20
N SER A 133 -1.55 30.35 16.12
CA SER A 133 -2.31 30.17 14.87
C SER A 133 -3.55 31.05 14.75
N ALA A 134 -3.90 31.47 13.53
CA ALA A 134 -5.10 32.25 13.23
C ALA A 134 -5.78 31.76 11.95
N SER A 135 -7.11 31.82 11.90
CA SER A 135 -7.88 31.59 10.66
C SER A 135 -7.69 32.78 9.72
N ILE A 136 -7.59 32.51 8.42
CA ILE A 136 -7.48 33.53 7.37
C ILE A 136 -8.45 33.21 6.25
N ASP A 137 -9.04 34.24 5.67
CA ASP A 137 -9.93 34.17 4.52
C ASP A 137 -9.26 34.76 3.26
N TYR A 138 -9.83 34.47 2.10
CA TYR A 138 -9.35 35.08 0.85
C TYR A 138 -9.60 36.59 0.88
N GLY A 139 -8.56 37.38 0.59
CA GLY A 139 -8.54 38.83 0.69
C GLY A 139 -7.82 39.37 1.92
N ASP A 140 -7.56 38.53 2.94
CA ASP A 140 -6.84 38.94 4.14
C ASP A 140 -5.37 39.25 3.86
N VAL A 141 -4.84 40.23 4.61
CA VAL A 141 -3.43 40.65 4.58
C VAL A 141 -2.64 39.89 5.63
N LEU A 142 -1.67 39.11 5.19
CA LEU A 142 -0.76 38.33 6.01
C LEU A 142 0.60 39.04 6.11
N GLY A 143 0.97 39.50 7.30
CA GLY A 143 2.27 40.10 7.58
C GLY A 143 3.27 39.05 8.05
N LEU A 144 4.44 38.98 7.40
CA LEU A 144 5.51 38.04 7.70
C LEU A 144 6.81 38.81 7.95
N GLY A 145 7.13 39.10 9.21
CA GLY A 145 8.29 39.92 9.57
C GLY A 145 8.27 41.30 8.89
N GLY A 146 7.10 41.94 8.85
CA GLY A 146 6.89 43.24 8.22
C GLY A 146 6.73 43.23 6.69
N VAL A 147 6.73 42.05 6.05
CA VAL A 147 6.38 41.90 4.64
C VAL A 147 4.89 41.59 4.54
N GLU A 148 4.11 42.48 3.94
CA GLU A 148 2.67 42.26 3.73
C GLU A 148 2.42 41.43 2.48
N THR A 149 1.61 40.39 2.62
CA THR A 149 1.20 39.52 1.53
C THR A 149 -0.30 39.32 1.56
N VAL A 150 -0.95 39.06 0.43
CA VAL A 150 -2.42 38.90 0.38
C VAL A 150 -2.77 37.51 -0.10
N LEU A 151 -3.70 36.85 0.59
CA LEU A 151 -4.19 35.53 0.17
C LEU A 151 -5.29 35.70 -0.89
N LEU A 152 -5.01 35.31 -2.12
CA LEU A 152 -5.94 35.41 -3.25
C LEU A 152 -6.54 34.04 -3.61
N SER A 153 -7.81 34.07 -4.04
CA SER A 153 -8.51 32.88 -4.53
C SER A 153 -8.18 32.63 -6.00
N VAL A 154 -8.23 31.37 -6.42
CA VAL A 154 -8.08 30.99 -7.84
C VAL A 154 -9.23 31.57 -8.68
N SER A 155 -8.92 32.12 -9.86
CA SER A 155 -9.90 32.70 -10.79
C SER A 155 -10.97 31.68 -11.23
N ALA A 156 -12.14 32.17 -11.66
CA ALA A 156 -13.23 31.31 -12.12
C ALA A 156 -12.84 30.48 -13.36
N GLU A 157 -12.09 31.08 -14.28
CA GLU A 157 -11.59 30.43 -15.50
C GLU A 157 -10.58 29.31 -15.18
N GLU A 158 -9.64 29.56 -14.27
CA GLU A 158 -8.67 28.55 -13.83
C GLU A 158 -9.35 27.42 -13.01
N LYS A 159 -10.40 27.74 -12.24
CA LYS A 159 -11.29 26.75 -11.61
C LYS A 159 -12.02 25.89 -12.66
N GLU A 160 -12.42 26.44 -13.80
CA GLU A 160 -13.06 25.70 -14.88
C GLU A 160 -12.07 24.79 -15.62
N ASP A 161 -10.89 25.31 -15.94
CA ASP A 161 -9.79 24.56 -16.54
C ASP A 161 -9.35 23.39 -15.66
N ARG A 162 -9.31 23.59 -14.33
CA ARG A 162 -9.11 22.54 -13.33
C ARG A 162 -10.18 21.44 -13.45
N ARG A 163 -11.46 21.81 -13.62
CA ARG A 163 -12.54 20.83 -13.79
C ARG A 163 -12.40 20.04 -15.09
N LYS A 164 -12.03 20.69 -16.20
CA LYS A 164 -11.75 20.05 -17.49
C LYS A 164 -10.60 19.05 -17.37
N ARG A 165 -9.48 19.44 -16.75
CA ARG A 165 -8.32 18.56 -16.50
C ARG A 165 -8.66 17.39 -15.58
N ARG A 166 -9.42 17.61 -14.50
CA ARG A 166 -9.88 16.53 -13.60
C ARG A 166 -10.77 15.50 -14.31
N ARG A 167 -11.58 15.93 -15.28
CA ARG A 167 -12.40 15.01 -16.11
C ARG A 167 -11.55 14.19 -17.07
N ALA A 168 -10.43 14.71 -17.56
CA ALA A 168 -9.48 13.98 -18.40
C ALA A 168 -8.71 12.90 -17.63
N SER A 169 -8.43 13.12 -16.34
CA SER A 169 -7.69 12.21 -15.45
C SER A 169 -8.52 11.04 -14.87
N ARG A 170 -9.50 10.53 -15.61
CA ARG A 170 -10.36 9.43 -15.15
C ARG A 170 -9.66 8.07 -15.24
N PRO A 171 -9.82 7.19 -14.24
CA PRO A 171 -9.36 5.80 -14.34
C PRO A 171 -9.91 5.09 -15.59
N VAL A 172 -9.11 4.18 -16.15
CA VAL A 172 -9.54 3.30 -17.23
C VAL A 172 -10.68 2.40 -16.74
N SER A 173 -11.69 2.19 -17.60
CA SER A 173 -12.82 1.32 -17.27
C SER A 173 -12.33 -0.07 -16.79
N PRO A 174 -12.73 -0.53 -15.59
CA PRO A 174 -12.22 -1.77 -15.00
C PRO A 174 -12.81 -3.04 -15.62
N TRP A 175 -13.92 -2.94 -16.37
CA TRP A 175 -14.69 -4.08 -16.90
C TRP A 175 -13.85 -5.14 -17.60
N LEU A 176 -13.04 -4.75 -18.59
CA LEU A 176 -12.21 -5.70 -19.34
C LEU A 176 -11.15 -6.37 -18.47
N GLY A 177 -10.55 -5.63 -17.52
CA GLY A 177 -9.58 -6.19 -16.57
C GLY A 177 -10.21 -7.25 -15.67
N LEU A 178 -11.43 -7.01 -15.19
CA LEU A 178 -12.19 -7.96 -14.36
C LEU A 178 -12.64 -9.19 -15.14
N ILE A 179 -12.98 -9.04 -16.42
CA ILE A 179 -13.29 -10.18 -17.29
C ILE A 179 -12.05 -11.06 -17.46
N PHE A 180 -10.90 -10.48 -17.81
CA PHE A 180 -9.66 -11.25 -17.92
C PHE A 180 -9.27 -11.94 -16.60
N LEU A 181 -9.43 -11.24 -15.46
CA LEU A 181 -9.17 -11.81 -14.14
C LEU A 181 -10.16 -12.94 -13.79
N THR A 182 -11.44 -12.81 -14.17
CA THR A 182 -12.44 -13.87 -13.99
C THR A 182 -12.08 -15.11 -14.82
N ILE A 183 -11.68 -14.92 -16.09
CA ILE A 183 -11.22 -16.01 -16.95
C ILE A 183 -9.97 -16.67 -16.35
N PHE A 184 -9.01 -15.87 -15.87
CA PHE A 184 -7.81 -16.37 -15.20
C PHE A 184 -8.17 -17.20 -13.95
N GLN A 185 -9.09 -16.73 -13.11
CA GLN A 185 -9.56 -17.43 -11.89
C GLN A 185 -10.28 -18.74 -12.21
N LEU A 186 -11.16 -18.74 -13.22
CA LEU A 186 -11.85 -19.96 -13.66
C LEU A 186 -10.88 -20.98 -14.26
N ALA A 187 -9.97 -20.54 -15.12
CA ALA A 187 -8.94 -21.41 -15.68
C ALA A 187 -8.00 -21.96 -14.59
N THR A 188 -7.65 -21.16 -13.59
CA THR A 188 -6.86 -21.60 -12.43
C THR A 188 -7.58 -22.71 -11.67
N ALA A 189 -8.88 -22.56 -11.41
CA ALA A 189 -9.66 -23.58 -10.72
C ALA A 189 -9.68 -24.91 -11.50
N VAL A 190 -9.89 -24.85 -12.83
CA VAL A 190 -9.86 -26.05 -13.69
C VAL A 190 -8.48 -26.70 -13.70
N GLN A 191 -7.41 -25.91 -13.84
CA GLN A 191 -6.03 -26.42 -13.79
C GLN A 191 -5.74 -27.17 -12.49
N LEU A 192 -6.11 -26.59 -11.34
CA LEU A 192 -5.85 -27.20 -10.04
C LEU A 192 -6.69 -28.45 -9.78
N VAL A 193 -7.91 -28.50 -10.33
CA VAL A 193 -8.73 -29.72 -10.31
C VAL A 193 -8.08 -30.82 -11.14
N ILE A 194 -7.57 -30.50 -12.33
CA ILE A 194 -6.85 -31.45 -13.19
C ILE A 194 -5.61 -31.97 -12.46
N ALA A 195 -4.80 -31.09 -11.88
CA ALA A 195 -3.57 -31.47 -11.19
C ALA A 195 -3.84 -32.31 -9.92
N ALA A 196 -4.94 -32.04 -9.21
CA ALA A 196 -5.31 -32.81 -8.02
C ALA A 196 -5.81 -34.24 -8.37
N GLY A 197 -6.28 -34.48 -9.61
CA GLY A 197 -6.74 -35.79 -10.08
C GLY A 197 -7.82 -36.41 -9.18
N GLU A 198 -7.63 -37.66 -8.78
CA GLU A 198 -8.53 -38.37 -7.86
C GLU A 198 -8.60 -37.73 -6.45
N GLY A 199 -7.60 -36.93 -6.09
CA GLY A 199 -7.58 -36.16 -4.84
C GLY A 199 -8.32 -34.82 -4.92
N ALA A 200 -8.94 -34.48 -6.06
CA ALA A 200 -9.62 -33.21 -6.23
C ALA A 200 -10.83 -33.09 -5.29
N THR A 201 -10.88 -31.97 -4.57
CA THR A 201 -12.00 -31.66 -3.66
C THR A 201 -12.85 -30.55 -4.23
N ALA A 202 -14.15 -30.54 -3.94
CA ALA A 202 -15.04 -29.44 -4.29
C ALA A 202 -14.62 -28.09 -3.66
N ALA A 203 -13.70 -28.10 -2.69
CA ALA A 203 -13.12 -26.90 -2.11
C ALA A 203 -12.42 -26.01 -3.14
N ILE A 204 -11.73 -26.61 -4.11
CA ILE A 204 -10.99 -25.86 -5.15
C ILE A 204 -11.97 -25.01 -5.98
N PRO A 205 -12.89 -25.57 -6.78
CA PRO A 205 -13.79 -24.75 -7.59
C PRO A 205 -14.67 -23.82 -6.75
N THR A 206 -15.13 -24.27 -5.57
CA THR A 206 -15.97 -23.44 -4.69
C THR A 206 -15.25 -22.18 -4.23
N THR A 207 -13.98 -22.28 -3.82
CA THR A 207 -13.22 -21.12 -3.31
C THR A 207 -12.92 -20.09 -4.40
N PHE A 208 -12.56 -20.53 -5.61
CA PHE A 208 -12.37 -19.62 -6.74
C PHE A 208 -13.69 -18.97 -7.20
N LEU A 209 -14.80 -19.72 -7.21
CA LEU A 209 -16.12 -19.15 -7.52
C LEU A 209 -16.55 -18.12 -6.47
N CYS A 210 -16.33 -18.40 -5.18
CA CYS A 210 -16.58 -17.43 -4.12
C CYS A 210 -15.69 -16.19 -4.24
N LEU A 211 -14.41 -16.35 -4.62
CA LEU A 211 -13.51 -15.22 -4.87
C LEU A 211 -14.01 -14.35 -6.02
N ILE A 212 -14.44 -14.96 -7.13
CA ILE A 212 -15.06 -14.26 -8.26
C ILE A 212 -16.30 -13.48 -7.78
N ALA A 213 -17.19 -14.15 -7.05
CA ALA A 213 -18.41 -13.52 -6.54
C ALA A 213 -18.10 -12.31 -5.63
N VAL A 214 -17.11 -12.43 -4.74
CA VAL A 214 -16.67 -11.35 -3.85
C VAL A 214 -16.06 -10.20 -4.64
N MET A 215 -15.21 -10.49 -5.62
CA MET A 215 -14.61 -9.48 -6.50
C MET A 215 -15.68 -8.67 -7.23
N TRP A 216 -16.67 -9.34 -7.85
CA TRP A 216 -17.76 -8.68 -8.56
C TRP A 216 -18.72 -7.95 -7.60
N ALA A 217 -19.04 -8.53 -6.44
CA ALA A 217 -19.85 -7.86 -5.43
C ALA A 217 -19.18 -6.57 -4.93
N TYR A 218 -17.87 -6.62 -4.65
CA TYR A 218 -17.09 -5.45 -4.27
C TYR A 218 -17.03 -4.42 -5.40
N PHE A 219 -16.87 -4.84 -6.67
CA PHE A 219 -16.95 -3.96 -7.83
C PHE A 219 -18.31 -3.25 -7.95
N LEU A 220 -19.41 -4.01 -7.89
CA LEU A 220 -20.77 -3.48 -7.96
C LEU A 220 -21.06 -2.53 -6.79
N PHE A 221 -20.61 -2.88 -5.58
CA PHE A 221 -20.69 -2.02 -4.41
C PHE A 221 -19.93 -0.71 -4.65
N MET A 222 -18.68 -0.76 -5.10
CA MET A 222 -17.89 0.43 -5.41
C MET A 222 -18.55 1.29 -6.50
N ARG A 223 -19.17 0.66 -7.51
CA ARG A 223 -19.88 1.36 -8.57
C ARG A 223 -21.15 2.05 -8.07
N SER A 224 -21.89 1.44 -7.14
CA SER A 224 -23.13 2.01 -6.58
C SER A 224 -22.86 3.30 -5.79
N ILE A 225 -21.70 3.38 -5.12
CA ILE A 225 -21.23 4.58 -4.44
C ILE A 225 -20.40 5.52 -5.33
N ARG A 226 -20.53 5.38 -6.66
CA ARG A 226 -19.91 6.21 -7.71
C ARG A 226 -18.37 6.18 -7.75
N ARG A 227 -17.73 5.11 -7.26
CA ARG A 227 -16.28 4.90 -7.42
C ARG A 227 -15.95 4.16 -8.71
N VAL A 228 -14.85 4.55 -9.35
CA VAL A 228 -14.45 4.05 -10.67
C VAL A 228 -13.01 3.54 -10.74
N GLY A 229 -12.17 3.85 -9.75
CA GLY A 229 -10.80 3.35 -9.66
C GLY A 229 -10.79 1.98 -8.99
N PHE A 230 -10.27 0.97 -9.68
CA PHE A 230 -10.30 -0.42 -9.23
C PHE A 230 -8.98 -1.16 -9.52
N GLU A 231 -7.96 -0.45 -10.00
CA GLU A 231 -6.74 -1.04 -10.53
C GLU A 231 -5.87 -1.66 -9.42
N MET A 232 -5.78 -0.99 -8.27
CA MET A 232 -5.08 -1.51 -7.09
C MET A 232 -5.75 -2.77 -6.56
N GLU A 233 -7.09 -2.79 -6.51
CA GLU A 233 -7.86 -3.94 -6.08
C GLU A 233 -7.79 -5.08 -7.10
N THR A 234 -7.75 -4.78 -8.40
CA THR A 234 -7.51 -5.79 -9.45
C THR A 234 -6.15 -6.46 -9.25
N ILE A 235 -5.10 -5.68 -8.97
CA ILE A 235 -3.77 -6.22 -8.63
C ILE A 235 -3.84 -7.08 -7.37
N ALA A 236 -4.52 -6.62 -6.31
CA ALA A 236 -4.65 -7.35 -5.06
C ALA A 236 -5.45 -8.66 -5.22
N PHE A 237 -6.54 -8.66 -5.99
CA PHE A 237 -7.30 -9.86 -6.31
C PHE A 237 -6.50 -10.83 -7.20
N PHE A 238 -5.71 -10.33 -8.15
CA PHE A 238 -4.79 -11.15 -8.93
C PHE A 238 -3.75 -11.86 -8.05
N LEU A 239 -3.06 -11.13 -7.17
CA LEU A 239 -2.10 -11.71 -6.23
C LEU A 239 -2.76 -12.66 -5.23
N SER A 240 -3.97 -12.32 -4.74
CA SER A 240 -4.75 -13.22 -3.86
C SER A 240 -5.19 -14.50 -4.59
N THR A 241 -5.41 -14.44 -5.90
CA THR A 241 -5.69 -15.62 -6.74
C THR A 241 -4.47 -16.54 -6.78
N LEU A 242 -3.26 -15.98 -6.96
CA LEU A 242 -2.01 -16.76 -6.89
C LEU A 242 -1.80 -17.38 -5.50
N SER A 243 -2.17 -16.67 -4.43
CA SER A 243 -2.09 -17.20 -3.06
C SER A 243 -3.00 -18.40 -2.84
N LEU A 244 -4.25 -18.30 -3.29
CA LEU A 244 -5.19 -19.42 -3.20
C LEU A 244 -4.74 -20.59 -4.07
N ALA A 245 -4.13 -20.34 -5.23
CA ALA A 245 -3.56 -21.39 -6.07
C ALA A 245 -2.41 -22.12 -5.39
N VAL A 246 -1.43 -21.39 -4.84
CA VAL A 246 -0.32 -21.99 -4.09
C VAL A 246 -0.83 -22.76 -2.88
N THR A 247 -1.81 -22.22 -2.17
CA THR A 247 -2.43 -22.89 -1.01
C THR A 247 -3.18 -24.16 -1.44
N ALA A 248 -3.87 -24.14 -2.58
CA ALA A 248 -4.57 -25.30 -3.11
C ALA A 248 -3.60 -26.42 -3.50
N SER A 249 -2.42 -26.09 -4.01
CA SER A 249 -1.37 -27.07 -4.35
C SER A 249 -0.66 -27.62 -3.11
N SER A 250 -0.18 -26.75 -2.20
CA SER A 250 0.67 -27.18 -1.08
C SER A 250 -0.09 -27.57 0.19
N ALA A 251 -1.19 -26.88 0.50
CA ALA A 251 -1.96 -27.10 1.72
C ALA A 251 -3.48 -27.09 1.47
N PRO A 252 -4.04 -28.05 0.71
CA PRO A 252 -5.46 -28.05 0.30
C PRO A 252 -6.44 -27.89 1.47
N LYS A 253 -6.12 -28.48 2.64
CA LYS A 253 -6.95 -28.40 3.86
C LYS A 253 -7.07 -26.98 4.43
N SER A 254 -6.13 -26.11 4.11
CA SER A 254 -6.09 -24.72 4.56
C SER A 254 -6.73 -23.75 3.57
N LEU A 255 -7.19 -24.22 2.40
CA LEU A 255 -7.69 -23.37 1.32
C LEU A 255 -8.87 -22.47 1.76
N PHE A 256 -9.86 -23.02 2.45
CA PHE A 256 -10.97 -22.22 2.98
C PHE A 256 -10.53 -21.23 4.06
N LYS A 257 -9.53 -21.61 4.88
CA LYS A 257 -8.97 -20.69 5.89
C LYS A 257 -8.26 -19.52 5.20
N GLN A 258 -7.49 -19.79 4.15
CA GLN A 258 -6.82 -18.75 3.37
C GLN A 258 -7.81 -17.88 2.59
N PHE A 259 -8.90 -18.46 2.07
CA PHE A 259 -9.98 -17.66 1.50
C PHE A 259 -10.64 -16.74 2.55
N ALA A 260 -10.91 -17.26 3.75
CA ALA A 260 -11.47 -16.44 4.84
C ALA A 260 -10.52 -15.29 5.26
N THR A 261 -9.20 -15.49 5.21
CA THR A 261 -8.23 -14.42 5.52
C THR A 261 -8.16 -13.36 4.43
N VAL A 262 -8.37 -13.72 3.15
CA VAL A 262 -8.60 -12.75 2.06
C VAL A 262 -9.83 -11.90 2.34
N LEU A 263 -10.95 -12.50 2.77
CA LEU A 263 -12.17 -11.76 3.11
C LEU A 263 -11.96 -10.81 4.30
N LEU A 264 -11.34 -11.30 5.37
CA LEU A 264 -11.01 -10.49 6.53
C LEU A 264 -10.03 -9.36 6.15
N GLY A 265 -9.10 -9.60 5.22
CA GLY A 265 -8.20 -8.61 4.66
C GLY A 265 -8.95 -7.51 3.92
N LEU A 266 -9.87 -7.90 3.03
CA LEU A 266 -10.74 -6.97 2.33
C LEU A 266 -11.60 -6.13 3.29
N VAL A 267 -12.13 -6.74 4.35
CA VAL A 267 -12.86 -6.02 5.40
C VAL A 267 -11.95 -5.01 6.11
N LEU A 268 -10.75 -5.41 6.52
CA LEU A 268 -9.77 -4.51 7.15
C LEU A 268 -9.40 -3.35 6.21
N PHE A 269 -9.19 -3.63 4.92
CA PHE A 269 -8.97 -2.62 3.89
C PHE A 269 -10.12 -1.60 3.83
N VAL A 270 -11.37 -2.06 3.75
CA VAL A 270 -12.55 -1.18 3.70
C VAL A 270 -12.66 -0.34 4.98
N VAL A 271 -12.48 -0.95 6.15
CA VAL A 271 -12.51 -0.25 7.45
C VAL A 271 -11.44 0.83 7.51
N LEU A 272 -10.20 0.52 7.15
CA LEU A 272 -9.11 1.50 7.10
C LEU A 272 -9.40 2.60 6.10
N CYS A 273 -9.91 2.30 4.91
CA CYS A 273 -10.32 3.35 3.97
C CYS A 273 -11.41 4.26 4.54
N VAL A 274 -12.37 3.76 5.33
CA VAL A 274 -13.40 4.59 6.00
C VAL A 274 -12.79 5.48 7.09
N ILE A 275 -11.80 4.98 7.83
CA ILE A 275 -11.07 5.76 8.84
C ILE A 275 -10.23 6.85 8.15
N LEU A 276 -9.51 6.50 7.09
CA LEU A 276 -8.61 7.40 6.34
C LEU A 276 -9.34 8.52 5.58
N ARG A 277 -10.67 8.47 5.48
CA ARG A 277 -11.48 9.53 4.85
C ARG A 277 -11.36 10.89 5.52
N ASP A 278 -11.01 10.92 6.79
CA ASP A 278 -11.08 12.09 7.65
C ASP A 278 -9.77 12.20 8.43
N LEU A 279 -9.03 13.26 8.13
CA LEU A 279 -7.70 13.45 8.67
C LEU A 279 -7.74 13.72 10.18
N ASP A 280 -8.80 14.31 10.71
CA ASP A 280 -8.91 14.60 12.14
C ASP A 280 -9.16 13.33 12.94
N ARG A 281 -9.99 12.42 12.41
CA ARG A 281 -10.12 11.06 12.98
C ARG A 281 -8.78 10.33 12.98
N VAL A 282 -8.02 10.42 11.90
CA VAL A 282 -6.67 9.84 11.81
C VAL A 282 -5.74 10.43 12.88
N LYS A 283 -5.70 11.76 13.04
CA LYS A 283 -4.88 12.45 14.05
C LYS A 283 -5.22 12.00 15.47
N LYS A 284 -6.50 11.77 15.79
CA LYS A 284 -6.96 11.28 17.11
C LYS A 284 -6.57 9.81 17.32
N LEU A 285 -6.76 8.96 16.30
CA LEU A 285 -6.49 7.53 16.38
C LEU A 285 -5.00 7.17 16.35
N ARG A 286 -4.10 8.11 16.01
CA ARG A 286 -2.66 7.85 15.92
C ARG A 286 -2.06 7.30 17.20
N TRP A 287 -2.52 7.77 18.37
CA TRP A 287 -2.01 7.30 19.67
C TRP A 287 -2.48 5.88 19.96
N LEU A 288 -3.72 5.56 19.58
CA LEU A 288 -4.25 4.20 19.66
C LEU A 288 -3.50 3.27 18.70
N ALA A 289 -3.15 3.73 17.50
CA ALA A 289 -2.33 2.98 16.55
C ALA A 289 -0.90 2.77 17.07
N ALA A 290 -0.28 3.78 17.69
CA ALA A 290 1.05 3.65 18.29
C ALA A 290 1.06 2.63 19.45
N ALA A 291 0.07 2.72 20.34
CA ALA A 291 -0.15 1.77 21.41
C ALA A 291 -0.45 0.36 20.86
N GLY A 292 -1.22 0.27 19.77
CA GLY A 292 -1.51 -0.98 19.07
C GLY A 292 -0.26 -1.62 18.47
N ALA A 293 0.62 -0.85 17.83
CA ALA A 293 1.87 -1.37 17.27
C ALA A 293 2.78 -1.96 18.36
N ILE A 294 3.02 -1.22 19.45
CA ILE A 294 3.84 -1.70 20.57
C ILE A 294 3.14 -2.87 21.30
N GLY A 295 1.85 -2.73 21.58
CA GLY A 295 1.05 -3.70 22.32
C GLY A 295 0.99 -5.05 21.62
N LEU A 296 0.74 -5.08 20.30
CA LEU A 296 0.74 -6.31 19.51
C LEU A 296 2.11 -7.02 19.56
N LEU A 297 3.22 -6.27 19.46
CA LEU A 297 4.57 -6.83 19.55
C LEU A 297 4.89 -7.32 20.97
N LEU A 298 4.53 -6.57 22.01
CA LEU A 298 4.73 -6.96 23.41
C LEU A 298 3.94 -8.21 23.79
N ILE A 299 2.68 -8.31 23.36
CA ILE A 299 1.87 -9.52 23.57
C ILE A 299 2.56 -10.73 22.94
N THR A 300 3.20 -10.55 21.78
CA THR A 300 3.97 -11.62 21.12
C THR A 300 5.21 -11.99 21.93
N VAL A 301 5.93 -11.04 22.53
CA VAL A 301 7.07 -11.34 23.41
C VAL A 301 6.63 -12.19 24.62
N LEU A 302 5.44 -11.91 25.17
CA LEU A 302 4.93 -12.57 26.37
C LEU A 302 4.31 -13.95 26.10
N LEU A 303 3.53 -14.08 25.03
CA LEU A 303 2.72 -15.27 24.72
C LEU A 303 3.22 -16.05 23.49
N GLY A 304 4.22 -15.53 22.78
CA GLY A 304 4.73 -16.08 21.54
C GLY A 304 5.44 -17.42 21.75
N ARG A 305 5.14 -18.36 20.86
CA ARG A 305 5.81 -19.66 20.80
C ARG A 305 7.03 -19.58 19.89
N SER A 306 8.08 -20.30 20.25
CA SER A 306 9.29 -20.41 19.44
C SER A 306 9.05 -21.37 18.28
N LEU A 307 8.98 -20.85 17.05
CA LEU A 307 8.95 -21.63 15.82
C LEU A 307 10.20 -21.31 15.00
N SER A 308 10.90 -22.35 14.56
CA SER A 308 12.10 -22.22 13.71
C SER A 308 13.19 -21.28 14.25
N GLY A 309 13.27 -21.07 15.58
CA GLY A 309 14.29 -20.21 16.22
C GLY A 309 13.84 -18.78 16.57
N ALA A 310 12.62 -18.35 16.19
CA ALA A 310 12.04 -17.05 16.53
C ALA A 310 10.76 -17.19 17.36
N ARG A 311 10.53 -16.29 18.31
CA ARG A 311 9.33 -16.26 19.17
C ARG A 311 8.30 -15.25 18.67
N ASN A 312 7.73 -15.51 17.49
CA ASN A 312 6.90 -14.54 16.76
C ASN A 312 5.46 -15.01 16.46
N TRP A 313 5.06 -16.22 16.86
CA TRP A 313 3.71 -16.75 16.60
C TRP A 313 2.89 -16.95 17.88
N ILE A 314 1.64 -16.49 17.87
CA ILE A 314 0.66 -16.81 18.90
C ILE A 314 -0.26 -17.91 18.37
N ILE A 315 -0.38 -19.01 19.13
CA ILE A 315 -1.20 -20.17 18.77
C ILE A 315 -2.27 -20.36 19.85
N ILE A 316 -3.54 -20.16 19.47
CA ILE A 316 -4.71 -20.36 20.33
C ILE A 316 -5.58 -21.45 19.70
N GLY A 317 -5.51 -22.66 20.25
CA GLY A 317 -6.19 -23.83 19.68
C GLY A 317 -5.71 -24.12 18.26
N SER A 318 -6.64 -24.05 17.29
CA SER A 318 -6.37 -24.28 15.87
C SER A 318 -6.06 -23.02 15.06
N LEU A 319 -6.06 -21.84 15.71
CA LEU A 319 -5.75 -20.55 15.10
C LEU A 319 -4.31 -20.16 15.40
N SER A 320 -3.56 -19.85 14.35
CA SER A 320 -2.25 -19.22 14.42
C SER A 320 -2.34 -17.79 13.92
N PHE A 321 -1.74 -16.86 14.65
CA PHE A 321 -1.71 -15.45 14.29
C PHE A 321 -0.33 -14.87 14.60
N GLN A 322 0.20 -14.09 13.65
CA GLN A 322 1.44 -13.35 13.79
C GLN A 322 1.10 -11.87 13.99
N PRO A 323 1.17 -11.33 15.22
CA PRO A 323 0.77 -9.95 15.50
C PRO A 323 1.61 -8.89 14.81
N SER A 324 2.86 -9.21 14.45
CA SER A 324 3.75 -8.27 13.75
C SER A 324 3.21 -7.83 12.39
N GLU A 325 2.42 -8.67 11.71
CA GLU A 325 1.78 -8.33 10.44
C GLU A 325 0.76 -7.19 10.58
N LEU A 326 -0.05 -7.21 11.65
CA LEU A 326 -0.98 -6.12 11.96
C LEU A 326 -0.25 -4.92 12.58
N ALA A 327 0.81 -5.16 13.35
CA ALA A 327 1.64 -4.09 13.92
C ALA A 327 2.26 -3.20 12.83
N LYS A 328 2.63 -3.75 11.65
CA LYS A 328 3.11 -2.97 10.49
C LYS A 328 2.09 -1.92 10.03
N VAL A 329 0.82 -2.29 9.96
CA VAL A 329 -0.29 -1.38 9.59
C VAL A 329 -0.44 -0.28 10.63
N CYS A 330 -0.49 -0.65 11.92
CA CYS A 330 -0.57 0.31 13.04
C CYS A 330 0.65 1.24 13.09
N TYR A 331 1.84 0.72 12.82
CA TYR A 331 3.10 1.45 12.81
C TYR A 331 3.13 2.52 11.71
N ILE A 332 2.70 2.20 10.49
CA ILE A 332 2.59 3.19 9.41
C ILE A 332 1.51 4.23 9.74
N PHE A 333 0.35 3.79 10.25
CA PHE A 333 -0.72 4.70 10.65
C PHE A 333 -0.23 5.74 11.67
N ALA A 334 0.49 5.30 12.70
CA ALA A 334 1.04 6.18 13.73
C ALA A 334 2.24 7.00 13.24
N GLY A 335 3.13 6.40 12.45
CA GLY A 335 4.37 7.02 11.99
C GLY A 335 4.17 8.09 10.94
N ALA A 336 3.20 7.89 10.04
CA ALA A 336 2.85 8.87 9.04
C ALA A 336 2.12 10.08 9.61
N ALA A 337 1.52 9.94 10.80
CA ALA A 337 0.82 11.01 11.52
C ALA A 337 1.79 12.10 11.97
N THR A 338 2.13 12.98 11.04
CA THR A 338 2.75 14.26 11.32
C THR A 338 1.72 15.14 12.03
N LEU A 339 1.75 15.14 13.36
CA LEU A 339 1.17 16.25 14.10
C LEU A 339 1.96 17.48 13.68
N GLU A 340 1.32 18.43 12.99
CA GLU A 340 1.86 19.76 12.66
C GLU A 340 3.34 19.76 12.31
N ARG A 341 3.65 19.80 11.01
CA ARG A 341 4.98 19.60 10.43
C ARG A 341 6.05 20.60 10.94
N LEU A 342 5.71 21.49 11.86
CA LEU A 342 6.46 22.69 12.12
C LEU A 342 6.55 23.16 13.60
N PHE A 343 5.88 22.53 14.58
CA PHE A 343 5.78 23.09 15.95
C PHE A 343 6.61 22.48 17.09
N ARG A 344 7.58 21.59 16.81
CA ARG A 344 8.73 21.32 17.71
C ARG A 344 9.59 20.19 17.16
N LYS A 345 10.91 20.37 17.18
CA LYS A 345 11.94 19.30 17.03
C LYS A 345 11.65 18.03 17.84
N ARG A 346 10.82 18.12 18.88
CA ARG A 346 10.37 17.02 19.77
C ARG A 346 9.56 15.91 19.07
N ASN A 347 8.97 16.17 17.90
CA ASN A 347 8.00 15.24 17.30
C ASN A 347 8.64 14.09 16.49
N ILE A 348 9.86 14.26 15.92
CA ILE A 348 10.60 13.15 15.29
C ILE A 348 11.15 12.18 16.34
N TRP A 349 11.57 12.70 17.50
CA TRP A 349 12.05 11.89 18.63
C TRP A 349 10.99 10.93 19.16
N LEU A 350 9.71 11.33 19.16
CA LEU A 350 8.60 10.42 19.51
C LEU A 350 8.48 9.26 18.52
N PHE A 351 8.65 9.52 17.22
CA PHE A 351 8.63 8.47 16.21
C PHE A 351 9.87 7.58 16.26
N ILE A 352 11.05 8.16 16.54
CA ILE A 352 12.29 7.41 16.82
C ILE A 352 12.09 6.52 18.06
N ALA A 353 11.46 7.02 19.13
CA ALA A 353 11.18 6.25 20.33
C ALA A 353 10.19 5.09 20.06
N LEU A 354 9.11 5.35 19.32
CA LEU A 354 8.18 4.30 18.86
C LEU A 354 8.93 3.23 18.06
N THR A 355 9.77 3.64 17.14
CA THR A 355 10.58 2.74 16.31
C THR A 355 11.55 1.93 17.15
N GLY A 356 12.26 2.58 18.08
CA GLY A 356 13.17 1.92 19.02
C GLY A 356 12.44 0.89 19.89
N ALA A 357 11.23 1.18 20.35
CA ALA A 357 10.40 0.22 21.09
C ALA A 357 9.98 -0.97 20.21
N CYS A 358 9.52 -0.73 18.98
CA CYS A 358 9.18 -1.80 18.03
C CYS A 358 10.41 -2.65 17.66
N MET A 359 11.55 -2.03 17.36
CA MET A 359 12.78 -2.74 17.02
C MET A 359 13.33 -3.52 18.21
N GLY A 360 13.29 -2.94 19.41
CA GLY A 360 13.70 -3.62 20.64
C GLY A 360 12.86 -4.87 20.91
N THR A 361 11.55 -4.78 20.77
CA THR A 361 10.65 -5.94 20.92
C THR A 361 10.87 -7.01 19.85
N LEU A 362 11.11 -6.63 18.59
CA LEU A 362 11.46 -7.54 17.50
C LEU A 362 12.82 -8.23 17.71
N ALA A 363 13.81 -7.50 18.24
CA ALA A 363 15.11 -8.06 18.59
C ALA A 363 14.99 -9.11 19.71
N LEU A 364 14.14 -8.87 20.71
CA LEU A 364 13.85 -9.84 21.78
C LEU A 364 13.20 -11.12 21.21
N MET A 365 12.31 -10.99 20.23
CA MET A 365 11.70 -12.13 19.51
C MET A 365 12.69 -12.86 18.59
N SER A 366 13.87 -12.29 18.33
CA SER A 366 14.85 -12.76 17.34
C SER A 366 14.28 -12.79 15.91
N ASP A 367 13.34 -11.88 15.59
CA ASP A 367 12.72 -11.74 14.26
C ASP A 367 13.45 -10.66 13.43
N PHE A 368 14.57 -11.06 12.84
CA PHE A 368 15.45 -10.15 12.11
C PHE A 368 14.82 -9.61 10.81
N GLY A 369 14.08 -10.45 10.07
CA GLY A 369 13.45 -10.05 8.81
C GLY A 369 12.42 -8.96 9.02
N THR A 370 11.52 -9.14 10.00
CA THR A 370 10.54 -8.12 10.35
C THR A 370 11.18 -6.86 10.91
N ALA A 371 12.25 -6.97 11.72
CA ALA A 371 12.99 -5.81 12.20
C ALA A 371 13.59 -4.97 11.06
N ALA A 372 14.17 -5.61 10.04
CA ALA A 372 14.68 -4.93 8.86
C ALA A 372 13.57 -4.21 8.08
N ILE A 373 12.38 -4.81 7.97
CA ILE A 373 11.20 -4.18 7.36
C ILE A 373 10.77 -2.92 8.11
N PHE A 374 10.64 -2.99 9.44
CA PHE A 374 10.31 -1.83 10.27
C PHE A 374 11.36 -0.73 10.14
N PHE A 375 12.64 -1.10 10.07
CA PHE A 375 13.74 -0.16 9.96
C PHE A 375 13.76 0.59 8.62
N ILE A 376 13.55 -0.09 7.50
CA ILE A 376 13.48 0.61 6.20
C ILE A 376 12.22 1.46 6.09
N THR A 377 11.09 0.97 6.63
CA THR A 377 9.86 1.75 6.72
C THR A 377 10.07 3.01 7.57
N PHE A 378 10.80 2.89 8.69
CA PHE A 378 11.24 4.03 9.50
C PHE A 378 12.04 5.03 8.69
N LEU A 379 13.09 4.59 7.98
CA LEU A 379 13.97 5.48 7.21
C LEU A 379 13.18 6.26 6.15
N VAL A 380 12.27 5.60 5.44
CA VAL A 380 11.43 6.25 4.43
C VAL A 380 10.50 7.29 5.05
N ILE A 381 9.79 6.94 6.13
CA ILE A 381 8.89 7.87 6.82
C ILE A 381 9.68 9.03 7.44
N ALA A 382 10.80 8.75 8.10
CA ALA A 382 11.66 9.75 8.72
C ALA A 382 12.25 10.70 7.68
N TYR A 383 12.65 10.20 6.51
CA TYR A 383 13.13 11.02 5.40
C TYR A 383 12.06 11.96 4.87
N LEU A 384 10.87 11.45 4.55
CA LEU A 384 9.77 12.28 4.04
C LEU A 384 9.24 13.30 5.06
N ARG A 385 9.60 13.13 6.33
CA ARG A 385 9.22 14.02 7.41
C ARG A 385 10.29 15.05 7.76
N SER A 386 11.57 14.66 7.76
CA SER A 386 12.66 15.50 8.24
C SER A 386 13.44 16.19 7.13
N GLY A 387 13.57 15.57 5.96
CA GLY A 387 14.45 16.04 4.87
C GLY A 387 15.95 16.07 5.21
N ASP A 388 16.35 15.70 6.43
CA ASP A 388 17.73 15.80 6.91
C ASP A 388 18.51 14.50 6.69
N TRP A 389 19.31 14.48 5.63
CA TRP A 389 20.19 13.37 5.27
C TRP A 389 21.24 13.06 6.34
N ALA A 390 21.70 14.05 7.11
CA ALA A 390 22.75 13.83 8.11
C ALA A 390 22.23 13.02 9.31
N THR A 391 21.06 13.41 9.85
CA THR A 391 20.40 12.66 10.93
C THR A 391 20.06 11.23 10.48
N LEU A 392 19.60 11.06 9.24
CA LEU A 392 19.30 9.72 8.71
C LEU A 392 20.54 8.87 8.51
N ALA A 393 21.64 9.44 8.03
CA ALA A 393 22.92 8.73 7.91
C ALA A 393 23.40 8.25 9.29
N GLY A 394 23.31 9.11 10.32
CA GLY A 394 23.63 8.76 11.69
C GLY A 394 22.76 7.62 12.25
N ILE A 395 21.44 7.71 12.08
CA ILE A 395 20.52 6.64 12.54
C ILE A 395 20.74 5.34 11.75
N THR A 396 21.04 5.45 10.46
CA THR A 396 21.36 4.28 9.61
C THR A 396 22.61 3.58 10.12
N ALA A 397 23.69 4.33 10.38
CA ALA A 397 24.93 3.79 10.94
C ALA A 397 24.70 3.12 12.30
N ALA A 398 23.94 3.77 13.19
CA ALA A 398 23.59 3.21 14.50
C ALA A 398 22.74 1.93 14.38
N GLY A 399 21.75 1.91 13.48
CA GLY A 399 20.90 0.76 13.22
C GLY A 399 21.67 -0.43 12.65
N VAL A 400 22.61 -0.20 11.73
CA VAL A 400 23.50 -1.23 11.19
C VAL A 400 24.43 -1.78 12.28
N ALA A 401 25.01 -0.92 13.10
CA ALA A 401 25.85 -1.35 14.23
C ALA A 401 25.05 -2.22 15.22
N ALA A 402 23.83 -1.81 15.58
CA ALA A 402 22.94 -2.59 16.44
C ALA A 402 22.56 -3.93 15.82
N ALA A 403 22.23 -3.95 14.52
CA ALA A 403 21.94 -5.17 13.78
C ALA A 403 23.14 -6.14 13.75
N ALA A 404 24.36 -5.62 13.56
CA ALA A 404 25.58 -6.42 13.60
C ALA A 404 25.81 -7.03 14.99
N VAL A 405 25.66 -6.24 16.07
CA VAL A 405 25.77 -6.75 17.45
C VAL A 405 24.75 -7.85 17.72
N ILE A 406 23.49 -7.65 17.31
CA ILE A 406 22.43 -8.66 17.49
C ILE A 406 22.75 -9.91 16.68
N ALA A 407 23.15 -9.76 15.41
CA ALA A 407 23.53 -10.88 14.56
C ALA A 407 24.64 -11.70 15.22
N LEU A 408 25.74 -11.06 15.63
CA LEU A 408 26.87 -11.72 16.32
C LEU A 408 26.49 -12.35 17.66
N SER A 409 25.48 -11.82 18.36
CA SER A 409 25.03 -12.37 19.65
C SER A 409 24.10 -13.59 19.52
N LYS A 410 23.49 -13.82 18.35
CA LYS A 410 22.47 -14.86 18.14
C LYS A 410 23.01 -15.95 17.19
N PRO A 411 23.38 -17.13 17.71
CA PRO A 411 23.94 -18.22 16.89
C PRO A 411 23.04 -18.63 15.70
N TYR A 412 21.73 -18.56 15.88
CA TYR A 412 20.76 -18.84 14.82
C TYR A 412 20.85 -17.86 13.64
N ILE A 413 20.97 -16.56 13.93
CA ILE A 413 21.10 -15.52 12.89
C ILE A 413 22.44 -15.68 12.19
N LEU A 414 23.52 -15.89 12.94
CA LEU A 414 24.85 -16.14 12.37
C LEU A 414 24.87 -17.30 11.39
N ARG A 415 24.19 -18.41 11.71
CA ARG A 415 24.11 -19.58 10.83
C ARG A 415 23.47 -19.27 9.48
N ARG A 416 22.47 -18.38 9.44
CA ARG A 416 21.85 -17.93 8.17
C ARG A 416 22.81 -17.05 7.36
N PHE A 417 23.58 -16.19 8.03
CA PHE A 417 24.59 -15.36 7.37
C PHE A 417 25.82 -16.15 6.92
N SER A 418 26.22 -17.21 7.63
CA SER A 418 27.37 -18.03 7.23
C SER A 418 27.09 -18.89 5.99
N ALA A 419 25.83 -19.25 5.76
CA ALA A 419 25.42 -20.02 4.58
C ALA A 419 25.16 -19.14 3.34
N TRP A 420 24.95 -17.84 3.54
CA TRP A 420 24.65 -16.88 2.47
C TRP A 420 25.76 -16.83 1.41
N GLY A 421 25.39 -16.96 0.14
CA GLY A 421 26.30 -16.99 -1.00
C GLY A 421 26.99 -18.35 -1.20
N HIS A 422 26.82 -19.29 -0.28
CA HIS A 422 27.43 -20.61 -0.28
C HIS A 422 26.40 -21.72 -0.02
N VAL A 423 25.12 -21.51 -0.29
CA VAL A 423 24.05 -22.50 0.00
C VAL A 423 24.27 -23.84 -0.71
N TRP A 424 24.96 -23.84 -1.86
CA TRP A 424 25.34 -25.05 -2.60
C TRP A 424 26.46 -25.86 -1.95
N SER A 425 27.19 -25.30 -0.97
CA SER A 425 28.24 -26.02 -0.24
C SER A 425 27.68 -27.03 0.76
N ASP A 426 26.47 -26.78 1.26
CA ASP A 426 25.74 -27.68 2.16
C ASP A 426 24.25 -27.75 1.77
N PRO A 427 23.95 -28.33 0.59
CA PRO A 427 22.61 -28.36 0.03
C PRO A 427 21.66 -29.30 0.78
N SER A 428 22.18 -30.11 1.71
CA SER A 428 21.38 -31.06 2.49
C SER A 428 21.02 -30.55 3.88
N ASN A 429 21.74 -29.55 4.41
CA ASN A 429 21.40 -28.95 5.70
C ASN A 429 21.19 -27.43 5.59
N LEU A 430 22.24 -26.61 5.73
CA LEU A 430 22.09 -25.15 5.85
C LEU A 430 21.50 -24.49 4.60
N GLY A 431 21.85 -24.98 3.41
CA GLY A 431 21.34 -24.49 2.13
C GLY A 431 20.11 -25.22 1.61
N PHE A 432 19.54 -26.15 2.38
CA PHE A 432 18.49 -27.07 1.92
C PHE A 432 17.28 -26.34 1.30
N GLN A 433 16.78 -25.31 1.97
CA GLN A 433 15.58 -24.60 1.50
C GLN A 433 15.84 -23.79 0.23
N GLN A 434 16.92 -23.00 0.19
CA GLN A 434 17.26 -22.17 -0.97
C GLN A 434 17.64 -23.01 -2.19
N VAL A 435 18.43 -24.07 -2.01
CA VAL A 435 18.82 -24.96 -3.11
C VAL A 435 17.59 -25.61 -3.74
N ARG A 436 16.65 -26.10 -2.94
CA ARG A 436 15.40 -26.68 -3.46
C ARG A 436 14.53 -25.65 -4.17
N ALA A 437 14.39 -24.45 -3.61
CA ALA A 437 13.64 -23.37 -4.25
C ALA A 437 14.23 -22.99 -5.62
N MET A 438 15.57 -22.87 -5.72
CA MET A 438 16.25 -22.57 -6.98
C MET A 438 16.15 -23.72 -7.99
N SER A 439 16.33 -24.97 -7.56
CA SER A 439 16.16 -26.15 -8.43
C SER A 439 14.74 -26.27 -8.96
N ALA A 440 13.74 -26.02 -8.12
CA ALA A 440 12.32 -26.05 -8.52
C ALA A 440 11.97 -24.90 -9.49
N ALA A 441 12.46 -23.69 -9.21
CA ALA A 441 12.29 -22.56 -10.13
C ALA A 441 12.94 -22.84 -11.50
N ALA A 442 14.10 -23.50 -11.52
CA ALA A 442 14.76 -23.91 -12.76
C ALA A 442 13.93 -24.95 -13.54
N SER A 443 13.28 -25.91 -12.86
CA SER A 443 12.39 -26.88 -13.54
C SER A 443 11.12 -26.25 -14.13
N GLY A 444 10.62 -25.16 -13.54
CA GLY A 444 9.48 -24.42 -14.08
C GLY A 444 9.77 -23.68 -15.39
N GLY A 445 11.02 -23.29 -15.62
CA GLY A 445 11.38 -22.46 -16.78
C GLY A 445 10.57 -21.15 -16.83
N LEU A 446 10.34 -20.63 -18.04
CA LEU A 446 9.64 -19.35 -18.22
C LEU A 446 8.13 -19.44 -18.00
N ILE A 447 7.51 -20.58 -18.35
CA ILE A 447 6.05 -20.78 -18.44
C ILE A 447 5.48 -21.71 -17.36
N GLY A 448 6.34 -22.26 -16.50
CA GLY A 448 5.94 -23.18 -15.41
C GLY A 448 5.77 -24.61 -15.90
N VAL A 449 5.64 -25.54 -14.95
CA VAL A 449 5.23 -26.93 -15.24
C VAL A 449 3.70 -27.11 -15.28
N GLY A 450 2.94 -26.16 -14.74
CA GLY A 450 1.50 -26.24 -14.54
C GLY A 450 1.15 -26.09 -13.05
N ALA A 451 0.12 -25.32 -12.73
CA ALA A 451 -0.31 -25.13 -11.34
C ALA A 451 -0.72 -26.47 -10.72
N GLY A 452 -0.18 -26.79 -9.54
CA GLY A 452 -0.37 -28.08 -8.86
C GLY A 452 0.54 -29.23 -9.31
N GLU A 453 1.34 -29.06 -10.37
CA GLU A 453 2.21 -30.13 -10.92
C GLU A 453 3.67 -30.04 -10.42
N GLY A 454 4.02 -29.00 -9.66
CA GLY A 454 5.36 -28.81 -9.09
C GLY A 454 5.69 -29.83 -7.99
N TRP A 455 6.96 -30.00 -7.64
CA TRP A 455 7.39 -30.87 -6.54
C TRP A 455 7.81 -30.09 -5.28
N LEU A 456 8.08 -28.78 -5.36
CA LEU A 456 8.53 -27.98 -4.22
C LEU A 456 7.50 -27.94 -3.09
N HIS A 457 6.20 -28.10 -3.39
CA HIS A 457 5.12 -28.10 -2.42
C HIS A 457 5.28 -29.14 -1.29
N ARG A 458 6.15 -30.14 -1.48
CA ARG A 458 6.49 -31.18 -0.49
C ARG A 458 7.52 -30.73 0.54
N ILE A 459 8.20 -29.62 0.27
CA ILE A 459 9.22 -29.04 1.16
C ILE A 459 8.53 -28.17 2.22
N GLY A 460 8.99 -28.27 3.46
CA GLY A 460 8.45 -27.44 4.56
C GLY A 460 8.60 -25.95 4.26
N ALA A 461 7.53 -25.19 4.53
CA ALA A 461 7.41 -23.75 4.25
C ALA A 461 7.47 -23.37 2.75
N ALA A 462 7.16 -24.30 1.84
CA ALA A 462 7.11 -24.04 0.40
C ALA A 462 6.08 -22.96 0.02
N ASP A 463 4.91 -22.98 0.65
CA ASP A 463 3.79 -22.06 0.42
C ASP A 463 3.93 -20.72 1.17
N THR A 464 4.91 -20.60 2.06
CA THR A 464 5.15 -19.43 2.92
C THR A 464 6.46 -18.75 2.54
N ASP A 465 7.58 -19.28 3.03
CA ASP A 465 8.90 -18.66 2.90
C ASP A 465 9.49 -18.86 1.50
N LEU A 466 9.25 -20.02 0.87
CA LEU A 466 9.77 -20.36 -0.46
C LEU A 466 8.73 -20.16 -1.57
N VAL A 467 7.68 -19.38 -1.29
CA VAL A 467 6.53 -19.19 -2.20
C VAL A 467 6.96 -18.69 -3.58
N PHE A 468 8.01 -17.87 -3.65
CA PHE A 468 8.55 -17.40 -4.93
C PHE A 468 9.12 -18.55 -5.78
N GLY A 469 9.83 -19.49 -5.16
CA GLY A 469 10.33 -20.70 -5.84
C GLY A 469 9.17 -21.57 -6.34
N MET A 470 8.13 -21.74 -5.52
CA MET A 470 6.93 -22.51 -5.88
C MET A 470 6.16 -21.84 -7.02
N LEU A 471 6.01 -20.52 -6.97
CA LEU A 471 5.38 -19.74 -8.04
C LEU A 471 6.17 -19.87 -9.35
N CYS A 472 7.51 -19.76 -9.31
CA CYS A 472 8.35 -19.94 -10.49
C CYS A 472 8.29 -21.37 -11.05
N GLU A 473 8.21 -22.38 -10.20
CA GLU A 473 8.08 -23.77 -10.62
C GLU A 473 6.73 -24.02 -11.33
N GLU A 474 5.62 -23.72 -10.64
CA GLU A 474 4.29 -24.09 -11.09
C GLU A 474 3.75 -23.15 -12.18
N TRP A 475 3.95 -21.84 -12.01
CA TRP A 475 3.37 -20.79 -12.85
C TRP A 475 4.38 -20.16 -13.81
N GLY A 476 5.67 -20.45 -13.64
CA GLY A 476 6.75 -19.96 -14.48
C GLY A 476 7.35 -18.65 -14.01
N LEU A 477 8.60 -18.42 -14.41
CA LEU A 477 9.34 -17.21 -14.07
C LEU A 477 8.62 -15.94 -14.54
N ILE A 478 7.90 -15.96 -15.68
CA ILE A 478 7.16 -14.79 -16.17
C ILE A 478 6.13 -14.33 -15.15
N ILE A 479 5.30 -15.24 -14.62
CA ILE A 479 4.29 -14.89 -13.62
C ILE A 479 4.95 -14.49 -12.29
N GLY A 480 6.05 -15.15 -11.91
CA GLY A 480 6.87 -14.75 -10.76
C GLY A 480 7.34 -13.29 -10.85
N VAL A 481 7.90 -12.90 -11.98
CA VAL A 481 8.35 -11.51 -12.23
C VAL A 481 7.16 -10.55 -12.30
N LEU A 482 6.06 -10.94 -12.93
CA LEU A 482 4.84 -10.12 -12.98
C LEU A 482 4.25 -9.87 -11.59
N ALA A 483 4.31 -10.84 -10.67
CA ALA A 483 3.90 -10.67 -9.27
C ALA A 483 4.79 -9.64 -8.54
N VAL A 484 6.10 -9.63 -8.81
CA VAL A 484 7.01 -8.59 -8.28
C VAL A 484 6.68 -7.21 -8.87
N ILE A 485 6.43 -7.13 -10.18
CA ILE A 485 6.06 -5.89 -10.87
C ILE A 485 4.76 -5.31 -10.31
N CYS A 486 3.81 -6.14 -9.88
CA CYS A 486 2.60 -5.68 -9.19
C CYS A 486 2.93 -4.84 -7.95
N ILE A 487 3.77 -5.38 -7.07
CA ILE A 487 4.18 -4.71 -5.83
C ILE A 487 4.97 -3.43 -6.12
N VAL A 488 5.91 -3.50 -7.06
CA VAL A 488 6.69 -2.32 -7.49
C VAL A 488 5.78 -1.24 -8.07
N THR A 489 4.78 -1.61 -8.88
CA THR A 489 3.81 -0.65 -9.44
C THR A 489 3.05 0.09 -8.35
N LEU A 490 2.60 -0.62 -7.31
CA LEU A 490 1.91 0.01 -6.18
C LEU A 490 2.80 1.04 -5.46
N ALA A 491 4.08 0.73 -5.25
CA ALA A 491 5.04 1.66 -4.65
C ALA A 491 5.36 2.86 -5.57
N VAL A 492 5.57 2.62 -6.87
CA VAL A 492 5.80 3.68 -7.86
C VAL A 492 4.60 4.62 -7.93
N PHE A 493 3.38 4.08 -7.89
CA PHE A 493 2.16 4.88 -7.83
C PHE A 493 2.12 5.79 -6.58
N ALA A 494 2.51 5.28 -5.41
CA ALA A 494 2.56 6.07 -4.18
C ALA A 494 3.48 7.28 -4.31
N VAL A 495 4.68 7.07 -4.84
CA VAL A 495 5.68 8.14 -5.07
C VAL A 495 5.18 9.16 -6.09
N ARG A 496 4.59 8.69 -7.21
CA ARG A 496 4.05 9.58 -8.26
C ARG A 496 2.87 10.42 -7.77
N SER A 497 2.06 9.87 -6.88
CA SER A 497 0.90 10.56 -6.30
C SER A 497 1.29 11.74 -5.42
N GLY A 498 2.55 11.87 -5.02
CA GLY A 498 3.03 12.99 -4.21
C GLY A 498 2.82 14.36 -4.85
N LYS A 499 2.90 14.46 -6.18
CA LYS A 499 2.70 15.72 -6.91
C LYS A 499 1.26 16.24 -6.89
N ALA A 500 0.29 15.38 -6.56
CA ALA A 500 -1.13 15.72 -6.53
C ALA A 500 -1.76 15.37 -5.16
N GLY A 501 -0.93 15.21 -4.13
CA GLY A 501 -1.35 14.71 -2.82
C GLY A 501 -2.14 15.76 -2.04
N ARG A 502 -3.30 15.38 -1.50
CA ARG A 502 -4.15 16.27 -0.69
C ARG A 502 -3.60 16.60 0.71
N SER A 503 -2.69 15.78 1.24
CA SER A 503 -2.06 16.00 2.54
C SER A 503 -0.84 15.11 2.66
N SER A 504 0.19 15.64 3.32
CA SER A 504 1.47 14.98 3.60
C SER A 504 1.30 13.66 4.34
N TYR A 505 0.29 13.54 5.21
CA TYR A 505 0.00 12.29 5.92
C TYR A 505 -0.22 11.13 4.96
N TYR A 506 -1.13 11.28 3.99
CA TYR A 506 -1.50 10.19 3.08
C TYR A 506 -0.33 9.80 2.18
N LEU A 507 0.45 10.79 1.71
CA LEU A 507 1.63 10.54 0.91
C LEU A 507 2.70 9.77 1.72
N ILE A 508 3.02 10.23 2.93
CA ILE A 508 4.00 9.57 3.80
C ILE A 508 3.54 8.14 4.13
N ALA A 509 2.26 7.97 4.49
CA ALA A 509 1.69 6.66 4.80
C ALA A 509 1.79 5.68 3.62
N ALA A 510 1.48 6.15 2.41
CA ALA A 510 1.52 5.32 1.22
C ALA A 510 2.94 5.03 0.72
N CYS A 511 3.85 6.00 0.79
CA CYS A 511 5.26 5.76 0.50
C CYS A 511 5.86 4.78 1.54
N GLY A 512 5.49 4.91 2.82
CA GLY A 512 5.85 3.95 3.86
C GLY A 512 5.30 2.56 3.58
N ALA A 513 4.02 2.43 3.22
CA ALA A 513 3.40 1.17 2.86
C ALA A 513 4.00 0.55 1.59
N GLY A 514 4.25 1.35 0.56
CA GLY A 514 4.89 0.92 -0.68
C GLY A 514 6.31 0.43 -0.45
N ALA A 515 7.13 1.18 0.30
CA ALA A 515 8.49 0.79 0.66
C ALA A 515 8.51 -0.50 1.49
N LEU A 516 7.59 -0.62 2.45
CA LEU A 516 7.41 -1.82 3.26
C LEU A 516 7.11 -3.04 2.39
N LEU A 517 6.13 -2.94 1.49
CA LEU A 517 5.75 -4.04 0.58
C LEU A 517 6.89 -4.43 -0.36
N VAL A 518 7.60 -3.45 -0.93
CA VAL A 518 8.75 -3.71 -1.82
C VAL A 518 9.87 -4.38 -1.06
N PHE A 519 10.26 -3.86 0.10
CA PHE A 519 11.37 -4.44 0.86
C PHE A 519 11.02 -5.84 1.38
N GLN A 520 9.79 -6.06 1.81
CA GLN A 520 9.29 -7.39 2.17
C GLN A 520 9.36 -8.37 0.97
N THR A 521 8.99 -7.91 -0.23
CA THR A 521 9.13 -8.69 -1.46
C THR A 521 10.60 -8.99 -1.78
N CYS A 522 11.51 -8.01 -1.62
CA CYS A 522 12.94 -8.22 -1.78
C CYS A 522 13.49 -9.28 -0.83
N LEU A 523 13.14 -9.23 0.46
CA LEU A 523 13.59 -10.23 1.44
C LEU A 523 13.12 -11.65 1.09
N ASN A 524 11.90 -11.80 0.58
CA ASN A 524 11.38 -13.12 0.17
C ASN A 524 12.06 -13.60 -1.13
N VAL A 525 12.02 -12.78 -2.19
CA VAL A 525 12.54 -13.15 -3.52
C VAL A 525 14.05 -13.35 -3.48
N PHE A 526 14.79 -12.34 -3.01
CA PHE A 526 16.25 -12.41 -2.94
C PHE A 526 16.74 -13.43 -1.90
N GLY A 527 15.95 -13.69 -0.86
CA GLY A 527 16.20 -14.79 0.07
C GLY A 527 16.07 -16.17 -0.57
N ALA A 528 15.07 -16.37 -1.43
CA ALA A 528 14.84 -17.62 -2.13
C ALA A 528 15.91 -17.93 -3.19
N VAL A 529 16.53 -16.90 -3.78
CA VAL A 529 17.60 -17.04 -4.80
C VAL A 529 19.01 -16.80 -4.29
N ASP A 530 19.21 -16.82 -2.96
CA ASP A 530 20.52 -16.65 -2.28
C ASP A 530 21.26 -15.32 -2.59
N ILE A 531 20.54 -14.28 -3.01
CA ILE A 531 21.09 -12.91 -3.12
C ILE A 531 21.12 -12.25 -1.74
N LEU A 532 20.15 -12.53 -0.89
CA LEU A 532 20.10 -12.15 0.52
C LEU A 532 19.96 -13.41 1.39
N PRO A 533 20.33 -13.35 2.69
CA PRO A 533 20.07 -14.47 3.60
C PRO A 533 18.57 -14.74 3.72
N LEU A 534 18.17 -16.02 3.76
CA LEU A 534 16.77 -16.41 3.92
C LEU A 534 16.24 -15.98 5.30
N THR A 535 15.35 -14.98 5.31
CA THR A 535 14.85 -14.36 6.54
C THR A 535 13.55 -14.97 7.07
N GLY A 536 12.84 -15.76 6.27
CA GLY A 536 11.56 -16.37 6.64
C GLY A 536 10.40 -15.37 6.68
N VAL A 537 10.39 -14.46 5.70
CA VAL A 537 9.39 -13.41 5.57
C VAL A 537 8.50 -13.71 4.38
N THR A 538 7.20 -13.47 4.51
CA THR A 538 6.21 -13.74 3.47
C THR A 538 6.30 -12.78 2.27
N PHE A 539 6.04 -13.29 1.07
CA PHE A 539 5.74 -12.48 -0.11
C PHE A 539 4.36 -11.84 0.07
N PRO A 540 4.22 -10.50 0.00
CA PRO A 540 2.93 -9.83 0.22
C PRO A 540 1.83 -10.32 -0.73
N PHE A 541 0.63 -10.54 -0.20
CA PHE A 541 -0.52 -11.17 -0.88
C PHE A 541 -0.34 -12.59 -1.39
N VAL A 542 0.86 -13.11 -1.66
CA VAL A 542 1.04 -14.42 -2.33
C VAL A 542 1.25 -15.56 -1.33
N SER A 543 2.10 -15.39 -0.30
CA SER A 543 2.35 -16.45 0.69
C SER A 543 1.07 -16.89 1.42
N ASN A 544 1.00 -18.19 1.75
CA ASN A 544 -0.02 -18.78 2.60
C ASN A 544 0.17 -18.40 4.08
N GLY A 545 -0.16 -17.16 4.43
CA GLY A 545 -0.13 -16.66 5.79
C GLY A 545 -1.35 -15.81 6.09
N GLY A 546 -2.21 -16.24 7.01
CA GLY A 546 -3.45 -15.54 7.32
C GLY A 546 -3.23 -14.10 7.81
N SER A 547 -2.29 -13.90 8.73
CA SER A 547 -1.90 -12.57 9.21
C SER A 547 -1.23 -11.72 8.12
N ALA A 548 -0.40 -12.33 7.28
CA ALA A 548 0.28 -11.63 6.19
C ALA A 548 -0.70 -11.15 5.10
N MET A 549 -1.72 -11.95 4.80
CA MET A 549 -2.81 -11.57 3.89
C MET A 549 -3.60 -10.37 4.44
N LEU A 550 -3.95 -10.40 5.73
CA LEU A 550 -4.59 -9.27 6.42
C LEU A 550 -3.74 -8.00 6.35
N GLY A 551 -2.45 -8.10 6.69
CA GLY A 551 -1.50 -7.00 6.63
C GLY A 551 -1.38 -6.41 5.23
N SER A 552 -1.28 -7.26 4.20
CA SER A 552 -1.14 -6.84 2.79
C SER A 552 -2.34 -6.03 2.31
N TRP A 553 -3.57 -6.50 2.57
CA TRP A 553 -4.79 -5.72 2.27
C TRP A 553 -4.89 -4.45 3.11
N GLY A 554 -4.49 -4.49 4.38
CA GLY A 554 -4.45 -3.31 5.24
C GLY A 554 -3.49 -2.22 4.72
N LEU A 555 -2.31 -2.61 4.24
CA LEU A 555 -1.32 -1.71 3.64
C LEU A 555 -1.83 -1.08 2.33
N LEU A 556 -2.62 -1.82 1.56
CA LEU A 556 -3.27 -1.31 0.35
C LEU A 556 -4.20 -0.12 0.64
N ALA A 557 -4.77 -0.03 1.83
CA ALA A 557 -5.66 1.07 2.20
C ALA A 557 -4.92 2.42 2.23
N PHE A 558 -3.65 2.44 2.64
CA PHE A 558 -2.83 3.66 2.60
C PHE A 558 -2.52 4.10 1.17
N LEU A 559 -2.19 3.15 0.30
CA LEU A 559 -1.98 3.41 -1.14
C LEU A 559 -3.26 3.95 -1.79
N LYS A 560 -4.41 3.33 -1.50
CA LYS A 560 -5.71 3.78 -2.02
C LYS A 560 -6.06 5.18 -1.51
N ALA A 561 -5.65 5.54 -0.29
CA ALA A 561 -5.92 6.86 0.28
C ALA A 561 -5.18 8.02 -0.40
N THR A 562 -4.14 7.75 -1.19
CA THR A 562 -3.45 8.80 -1.99
C THR A 562 -4.03 9.00 -3.38
N ASP A 563 -4.90 8.09 -3.83
CA ASP A 563 -5.42 8.12 -5.19
C ASP A 563 -6.45 9.25 -5.36
N THR A 564 -5.94 10.44 -5.69
CA THR A 564 -6.71 11.67 -5.89
C THR A 564 -7.38 11.75 -7.27
N ARG A 565 -7.21 10.74 -8.14
CA ARG A 565 -7.90 10.68 -9.44
C ARG A 565 -9.41 10.74 -9.25
N GLN A 566 -10.12 11.36 -10.20
CA GLN A 566 -11.54 11.68 -10.04
C GLN A 566 -12.36 10.40 -9.76
N ASN A 567 -13.05 10.36 -8.61
CA ASN A 567 -13.86 9.24 -8.15
C ASN A 567 -13.09 7.90 -8.03
N ALA A 568 -11.75 7.91 -8.00
CA ALA A 568 -10.95 6.70 -8.01
C ALA A 568 -10.83 6.06 -6.62
N SER A 569 -10.54 6.86 -5.59
CA SER A 569 -10.39 6.38 -4.23
C SER A 569 -11.70 6.33 -3.46
N PHE A 570 -11.99 5.18 -2.82
CA PHE A 570 -13.05 5.07 -1.81
C PHE A 570 -12.69 5.79 -0.50
N ALA A 571 -11.40 5.98 -0.23
CA ALA A 571 -10.88 6.64 0.97
C ALA A 571 -10.93 8.18 0.89
N ILE A 572 -11.50 8.76 -0.17
CA ILE A 572 -11.71 10.21 -0.30
C ILE A 572 -13.20 10.52 -0.29
N ARG A 573 -13.68 11.42 0.58
CA ARG A 573 -15.10 11.81 0.63
C ARG A 573 -15.49 12.58 -0.64
N LEU A 574 -16.66 12.28 -1.22
CA LEU A 574 -17.23 13.07 -2.32
C LEU A 574 -18.11 14.19 -1.75
N PRO A 575 -18.19 15.35 -2.42
CA PRO A 575 -19.20 16.37 -2.11
C PRO A 575 -20.61 15.77 -2.14
N SER A 576 -21.49 16.25 -1.28
CA SER A 576 -22.88 15.77 -1.25
C SER A 576 -23.61 16.20 -2.53
N LYS A 577 -24.54 15.37 -3.04
CA LYS A 577 -25.35 15.72 -4.23
C LYS A 577 -26.11 17.05 -4.08
N ARG A 578 -26.52 17.39 -2.85
CA ARG A 578 -27.18 18.67 -2.54
C ARG A 578 -26.21 19.84 -2.67
N ARG A 579 -24.98 19.69 -2.19
CA ARG A 579 -23.93 20.69 -2.32
C ARG A 579 -23.48 20.84 -3.78
N GLU A 580 -23.33 19.75 -4.54
CA GLU A 580 -23.05 19.80 -5.98
C GLU A 580 -24.14 20.57 -6.74
N ARG A 581 -25.42 20.28 -6.45
CA ARG A 581 -26.56 21.00 -7.05
C ARG A 581 -26.63 22.46 -6.62
N ALA A 582 -26.38 22.77 -5.35
CA ALA A 582 -26.37 24.14 -4.86
C ALA A 582 -25.24 24.96 -5.49
N GLU A 583 -24.03 24.39 -5.58
CA GLU A 583 -22.90 25.00 -6.28
C GLU A 583 -23.15 25.14 -7.80
N GLU A 584 -23.89 24.22 -8.42
CA GLU A 584 -24.30 24.34 -9.82
C GLU A 584 -25.37 25.40 -10.04
N LEU A 585 -26.30 25.55 -9.09
CA LEU A 585 -27.31 26.60 -9.11
C LEU A 585 -26.68 27.99 -8.92
N ALA A 586 -25.85 28.16 -7.89
CA ALA A 586 -25.15 29.42 -7.61
C ALA A 586 -24.28 29.86 -8.80
N ARG A 587 -23.62 28.91 -9.48
CA ARG A 587 -22.84 29.19 -10.69
C ARG A 587 -23.68 29.65 -11.88
N ARG A 588 -24.90 29.11 -12.05
CA ARG A 588 -25.80 29.61 -13.10
C ARG A 588 -26.19 31.04 -12.81
N THR A 589 -26.51 31.34 -11.55
CA THR A 589 -26.86 32.69 -11.12
C THR A 589 -25.70 33.68 -11.30
N GLU A 590 -24.46 33.30 -10.99
CA GLU A 590 -23.26 34.14 -11.21
C GLU A 590 -22.97 34.38 -12.71
N MET A 591 -23.18 33.39 -13.58
CA MET A 591 -23.02 33.57 -15.03
C MET A 591 -24.13 34.45 -15.61
N GLU A 592 -25.38 34.26 -15.16
CA GLU A 592 -26.51 35.09 -15.57
C GLU A 592 -26.30 36.56 -15.14
N SER A 593 -25.82 36.82 -13.93
CA SER A 593 -25.53 38.19 -13.47
C SER A 593 -24.36 38.84 -14.22
N ALA A 594 -23.32 38.07 -14.57
CA ALA A 594 -22.18 38.61 -15.33
C ALA A 594 -22.56 38.90 -16.80
N GLU A 595 -23.47 38.12 -17.38
CA GLU A 595 -24.04 38.41 -18.71
C GLU A 595 -24.94 39.65 -18.69
N GLU A 596 -25.73 39.85 -17.63
CA GLU A 596 -26.55 41.06 -17.44
C GLU A 596 -25.68 42.32 -17.25
N GLU A 597 -24.66 42.29 -16.40
CA GLU A 597 -23.73 43.41 -16.20
C GLU A 597 -22.95 43.77 -17.48
N ALA A 598 -22.55 42.77 -18.27
CA ALA A 598 -21.88 43.01 -19.55
C ALA A 598 -22.82 43.60 -20.61
N SER A 599 -24.13 43.29 -20.55
CA SER A 599 -25.12 43.92 -21.43
C SER A 599 -25.47 45.36 -21.04
N ASP A 600 -25.44 45.67 -19.74
CA ASP A 600 -25.70 47.03 -19.22
C ASP A 600 -24.51 47.99 -19.44
N GLU A 601 -23.28 47.48 -19.66
CA GLU A 601 -22.11 48.30 -20.04
C GLU A 601 -22.00 48.58 -21.56
N GLU A 602 -22.75 47.85 -22.39
CA GLU A 602 -22.79 48.05 -23.85
C GLU A 602 -23.92 49.00 -24.34
N ASP A 603 -24.87 49.34 -23.47
CA ASP A 603 -25.96 50.33 -23.68
C ASP A 603 -25.63 51.71 -23.06
#